data_AF-A0A4U0F067-F1
#
_entry.id   AF-A0A4U0F067-F1
#
_cell.length_a   1.000
_cell.length_b   1.000
_cell.length_c   1.000
_cell.angle_alpha   90.00
_cell.angle_beta   90.00
_cell.angle_gamma   90.00
#
_symmetry.space_group_name_H-M   'P 1'
#
loop_
_entity.id
_entity.type
_entity.pdbx_description
1 polymer ?
#
loop_
_entity_poly.entity_id
_entity_poly.type
_entity_poly.pdbx_seq_one_letter_code
_entity_poly.pdbx_strand_id
1 'polypeptide(L)'
;MKVKSYFKQILLETPSILIAVILAIYLTNWVDNINRQEKANVLVSFIEEEISSNLKALHGVVDSLTNVNVLKYDSLIQLYSQKRISNIPQNSIRPTIKSVAWESARLSDVFSEIPPKKVNQFFLVYQEQKRVEELLKIQDEISVRKLPELTQLQMGKYLRNINEKLSQRYKDLISKYGEYLELEQEDLKNIKIKNRLIFSREIKGKD
;
A
#
# COMPACT_ATOMS: atom_id res chain seq x y z
N MET A 1 -42.22 23.26 59.43
CA MET A 1 -40.81 22.92 59.72
C MET A 1 -40.27 21.70 58.95
N LYS A 2 -40.90 21.25 57.83
CA LYS A 2 -40.44 20.06 57.05
C LYS A 2 -39.43 20.38 55.93
N VAL A 3 -39.37 21.62 55.44
CA VAL A 3 -38.52 22.02 54.30
C VAL A 3 -37.02 21.90 54.60
N LYS A 4 -36.59 22.22 55.83
CA LYS A 4 -35.17 22.08 56.24
C LYS A 4 -34.68 20.63 56.26
N SER A 5 -35.57 19.65 56.44
CA SER A 5 -35.24 18.22 56.43
C SER A 5 -35.06 17.70 55.01
N TYR A 6 -35.95 18.07 54.08
CA TYR A 6 -35.80 17.70 52.66
C TYR A 6 -34.55 18.30 52.03
N PHE A 7 -34.21 19.56 52.35
CA PHE A 7 -33.02 20.21 51.79
C PHE A 7 -31.71 19.54 52.26
N LYS A 8 -31.63 19.13 53.53
CA LYS A 8 -30.49 18.36 54.06
C LYS A 8 -30.39 16.97 53.43
N GLN A 9 -31.52 16.33 53.19
CA GLN A 9 -31.57 15.01 52.57
C GLN A 9 -31.12 15.07 51.11
N ILE A 10 -31.60 16.05 50.35
CA ILE A 10 -31.13 16.32 48.98
C ILE A 10 -29.63 16.63 48.97
N LEU A 11 -29.13 17.46 49.87
CA LEU A 11 -27.69 17.76 49.97
C LEU A 11 -26.81 16.55 50.31
N LEU A 12 -27.34 15.55 51.02
CA LEU A 12 -26.64 14.30 51.34
C LEU A 12 -26.75 13.25 50.24
N GLU A 13 -27.84 13.24 49.48
CA GLU A 13 -28.08 12.28 48.38
C GLU A 13 -27.48 12.74 47.04
N THR A 14 -27.44 14.06 46.79
CA THR A 14 -26.92 14.65 45.54
C THR A 14 -25.45 14.27 45.27
N PRO A 15 -24.51 14.33 46.23
CA PRO A 15 -23.11 13.94 45.99
C PRO A 15 -22.98 12.49 45.54
N SER A 16 -23.78 11.59 46.13
CA SER A 16 -23.80 10.16 45.79
C SER A 16 -24.30 9.94 44.37
N ILE A 17 -25.36 10.64 43.97
CA ILE A 17 -25.88 10.63 42.59
C ILE A 17 -24.83 11.17 41.62
N LEU A 18 -24.15 12.26 41.98
CA LEU A 18 -23.14 12.92 41.15
C LEU A 18 -21.91 12.01 40.95
N ILE A 19 -21.45 11.34 42.02
CA ILE A 19 -20.39 10.33 41.96
C ILE A 19 -20.81 9.16 41.08
N ALA A 20 -22.04 8.66 41.21
CA ALA A 20 -22.54 7.56 40.38
C ALA A 20 -22.58 7.93 38.90
N VAL A 21 -23.01 9.16 38.56
CA VAL A 21 -23.01 9.66 37.17
C VAL A 21 -21.59 9.79 36.63
N ILE A 22 -20.66 10.34 37.42
CA ILE A 22 -19.24 10.45 37.01
C ILE A 22 -18.63 9.05 36.79
N LEU A 23 -18.88 8.11 37.70
CA LEU A 23 -18.41 6.73 37.57
C LEU A 23 -18.99 6.05 36.33
N ALA A 24 -20.28 6.25 36.05
CA ALA A 24 -20.91 5.72 34.84
C ALA A 24 -20.26 6.29 33.58
N ILE A 25 -20.06 7.60 33.50
CA ILE A 25 -19.38 8.26 32.37
C ILE A 25 -17.94 7.72 32.22
N TYR A 26 -17.22 7.56 33.33
CA TYR A 26 -15.86 7.04 33.32
C TYR A 26 -15.81 5.60 32.81
N LEU A 27 -16.69 4.73 33.29
CA LEU A 27 -16.78 3.34 32.85
C LEU A 27 -17.17 3.23 31.38
N THR A 28 -18.15 4.01 30.92
CA THR A 28 -18.53 4.04 29.51
C THR A 28 -17.37 4.51 28.63
N ASN A 29 -16.70 5.61 29.00
CA ASN A 29 -15.53 6.10 28.27
C ASN A 29 -14.40 5.08 28.24
N TRP A 30 -14.18 4.34 29.33
CA TRP A 30 -13.16 3.31 29.40
C TRP A 30 -13.46 2.15 28.45
N VAL A 31 -14.70 1.63 28.45
CA VAL A 31 -15.15 0.58 27.53
C VAL A 31 -15.08 1.06 26.07
N ASP A 32 -15.52 2.29 25.79
CA ASP A 32 -15.44 2.86 24.45
C ASP A 32 -14.01 3.04 23.97
N ASN A 33 -13.07 3.39 24.87
CA ASN A 33 -11.66 3.49 24.54
C ASN A 33 -11.07 2.13 24.17
N ILE A 34 -11.42 1.07 24.92
CA ILE A 34 -10.99 -0.31 24.61
C ILE A 34 -11.53 -0.72 23.24
N ASN A 35 -12.83 -0.53 22.99
CA ASN A 35 -13.46 -0.90 21.73
C ASN A 35 -12.85 -0.15 20.53
N ARG A 36 -12.50 1.13 20.70
CA ARG A 36 -11.83 1.91 19.66
C ARG A 36 -10.40 1.42 19.41
N GLN A 37 -9.66 1.06 20.46
CA GLN A 37 -8.33 0.47 20.33
C GLN A 37 -8.37 -0.87 19.58
N GLU A 38 -9.36 -1.72 19.86
CA GLU A 38 -9.54 -3.00 19.16
C GLU A 38 -9.83 -2.77 17.67
N LYS A 39 -10.74 -1.86 17.33
CA LYS A 39 -11.02 -1.50 15.92
C LYS A 39 -9.77 -0.95 15.22
N ALA A 40 -8.99 -0.11 15.89
CA ALA A 40 -7.74 0.41 15.33
C ALA A 40 -6.71 -0.70 15.09
N ASN A 41 -6.62 -1.69 15.99
CA ASN A 41 -5.77 -2.87 15.79
C ASN A 41 -6.23 -3.71 14.59
N VAL A 42 -7.54 -3.83 14.36
CA VAL A 42 -8.09 -4.49 13.17
C VAL A 42 -7.69 -3.73 11.90
N LEU A 43 -7.80 -2.40 11.86
CA LEU A 43 -7.34 -1.60 10.71
C LEU A 43 -5.85 -1.80 10.43
N VAL A 44 -5.03 -1.77 11.48
CA VAL A 44 -3.59 -2.04 11.39
C VAL A 44 -3.33 -3.42 10.77
N SER A 45 -4.06 -4.46 11.19
CA SER A 45 -3.89 -5.80 10.65
C SER A 45 -4.26 -5.89 9.16
N PHE A 46 -5.30 -5.19 8.72
CA PHE A 46 -5.66 -5.14 7.29
C PHE A 46 -4.61 -4.40 6.45
N ILE A 47 -4.03 -3.32 6.99
CA ILE A 47 -2.92 -2.62 6.31
C ILE A 47 -1.69 -3.53 6.21
N GLU A 48 -1.35 -4.23 7.29
CA GLU A 48 -0.24 -5.19 7.33
C GLU A 48 -0.43 -6.33 6.32
N GLU A 49 -1.65 -6.87 6.23
CA GLU A 49 -2.01 -7.89 5.24
C GLU A 49 -1.92 -7.36 3.81
N GLU A 50 -2.40 -6.14 3.55
CA GLU A 50 -2.30 -5.48 2.24
C GLU A 50 -0.84 -5.28 1.83
N ILE A 51 0.01 -4.78 2.74
CA ILE A 51 1.45 -4.62 2.50
C ILE A 51 2.12 -5.96 2.18
N SER A 52 1.83 -7.00 2.96
CA SER A 52 2.37 -8.36 2.73
C SER A 52 1.93 -8.93 1.38
N SER A 53 0.66 -8.75 1.02
CA SER A 53 0.09 -9.20 -0.24
C SER A 53 0.73 -8.47 -1.44
N ASN A 54 0.87 -7.15 -1.33
CA ASN A 54 1.52 -6.31 -2.34
C ASN A 54 3.00 -6.69 -2.52
N LEU A 55 3.74 -6.94 -1.43
CA LEU A 55 5.13 -7.38 -1.51
C LEU A 55 5.27 -8.71 -2.28
N LYS A 56 4.39 -9.69 -2.00
CA LYS A 56 4.36 -10.96 -2.74
C LYS A 56 4.06 -10.74 -4.22
N ALA A 57 3.10 -9.87 -4.55
CA ALA A 57 2.77 -9.52 -5.92
C ALA A 57 3.96 -8.88 -6.65
N LEU A 58 4.70 -7.97 -5.99
CA LEU A 58 5.89 -7.34 -6.55
C LEU A 58 7.00 -8.34 -6.85
N HIS A 59 7.30 -9.26 -5.92
CA HIS A 59 8.37 -10.25 -6.11
C HIS A 59 8.14 -11.14 -7.34
N GLY A 60 6.88 -11.43 -7.70
CA GLY A 60 6.55 -12.18 -8.90
C GLY A 60 6.84 -11.45 -10.21
N VAL A 61 6.86 -10.12 -10.20
CA VAL A 61 6.92 -9.31 -11.43
C VAL A 61 8.23 -8.55 -11.59
N VAL A 62 8.95 -8.25 -10.50
CA VAL A 62 10.17 -7.43 -10.51
C VAL A 62 11.31 -8.02 -11.35
N ASP A 63 11.52 -9.34 -11.31
CA ASP A 63 12.52 -10.01 -12.18
C ASP A 63 12.17 -9.83 -13.69
N SER A 64 10.88 -9.79 -14.03
CA SER A 64 10.39 -9.57 -15.40
C SER A 64 10.32 -8.10 -15.81
N LEU A 65 10.14 -7.19 -14.84
CA LEU A 65 9.97 -5.76 -15.09
C LEU A 65 11.28 -4.99 -15.19
N THR A 66 12.28 -5.36 -14.38
CA THR A 66 13.40 -4.45 -14.09
C THR A 66 14.52 -4.48 -15.12
N ASN A 67 14.89 -5.66 -15.64
CA ASN A 67 15.96 -5.81 -16.64
C ASN A 67 15.43 -6.25 -18.00
N VAL A 68 14.46 -7.16 -18.03
CA VAL A 68 13.93 -7.71 -19.29
C VAL A 68 13.22 -6.63 -20.10
N ASN A 69 12.43 -5.75 -19.47
CA ASN A 69 11.70 -4.72 -20.21
C ASN A 69 12.62 -3.62 -20.75
N VAL A 70 13.62 -3.15 -20.00
CA VAL A 70 14.56 -2.14 -20.50
C VAL A 70 15.33 -2.68 -21.71
N LEU A 71 15.88 -3.89 -21.61
CA LEU A 71 16.58 -4.55 -22.72
C LEU A 71 15.66 -4.83 -23.92
N LYS A 72 14.40 -5.17 -23.66
CA LYS A 72 13.38 -5.35 -24.71
C LYS A 72 13.13 -4.04 -25.45
N TYR A 73 12.97 -2.92 -24.75
CA TYR A 73 12.79 -1.63 -25.40
C TYR A 73 14.04 -1.20 -26.19
N ASP A 74 15.24 -1.45 -25.67
CA ASP A 74 16.49 -1.19 -26.41
C ASP A 74 16.54 -1.98 -27.73
N SER A 75 16.20 -3.27 -27.68
CA SER A 75 16.12 -4.12 -28.87
C SER A 75 15.04 -3.65 -29.85
N LEU A 76 13.85 -3.31 -29.37
CA LEU A 76 12.76 -2.81 -30.21
C LEU A 76 13.12 -1.46 -30.87
N ILE A 77 13.77 -0.55 -30.14
CA ILE A 77 14.27 0.72 -30.68
C ILE A 77 15.30 0.46 -31.78
N GLN A 78 16.23 -0.48 -31.57
CA GLN A 78 17.22 -0.84 -32.56
C GLN A 78 16.57 -1.42 -33.83
N LEU A 79 15.66 -2.39 -33.68
CA LEU A 79 14.93 -2.99 -34.79
C LEU A 79 14.11 -1.95 -35.58
N TYR A 80 13.47 -1.01 -34.87
CA TYR A 80 12.73 0.09 -35.50
C TYR A 80 13.67 1.03 -36.27
N SER A 81 14.82 1.39 -35.68
CA SER A 81 15.81 2.26 -36.34
C SER A 81 16.38 1.63 -37.62
N GLN A 82 16.48 0.29 -37.65
CA GLN A 82 16.90 -0.49 -38.81
C GLN A 82 15.76 -0.76 -39.81
N LYS A 83 14.57 -0.19 -39.59
CA LYS A 83 13.35 -0.41 -40.40
C LYS A 83 12.93 -1.89 -40.50
N ARG A 84 13.31 -2.72 -39.52
CA ARG A 84 12.95 -4.15 -39.46
C ARG A 84 11.57 -4.39 -38.86
N ILE A 85 11.06 -3.41 -38.10
CA ILE A 85 9.69 -3.39 -37.57
C ILE A 85 9.07 -2.04 -37.88
N SER A 86 7.76 -2.03 -38.12
CA SER A 86 6.99 -0.82 -38.43
C SER A 86 6.53 -0.07 -37.18
N ASN A 87 6.58 -0.70 -36.00
CA ASN A 87 6.17 -0.10 -34.74
C ASN A 87 6.89 -0.70 -33.52
N ILE A 88 6.93 0.08 -32.44
CA ILE A 88 7.42 -0.36 -31.13
C ILE A 88 6.21 -0.74 -30.26
N PRO A 89 6.00 -2.03 -29.91
CA PRO A 89 4.88 -2.46 -29.08
C PRO A 89 4.97 -1.91 -27.65
N GLN A 90 3.83 -1.53 -27.09
CA GLN A 90 3.72 -0.78 -25.82
C GLN A 90 3.24 -1.65 -24.64
N ASN A 91 3.52 -2.96 -24.66
CA ASN A 91 3.03 -3.84 -23.60
C ASN A 91 3.88 -3.69 -22.32
N SER A 92 3.26 -3.27 -21.23
CA SER A 92 3.84 -3.32 -19.88
C SER A 92 3.13 -4.38 -19.04
N ILE A 93 3.88 -5.37 -18.54
CA ILE A 93 3.39 -6.26 -17.49
C ILE A 93 3.36 -5.45 -16.19
N ARG A 94 2.24 -5.44 -15.47
CA ARG A 94 2.08 -4.65 -14.24
C ARG A 94 1.63 -5.54 -13.08
N PRO A 95 2.27 -5.42 -11.91
CA PRO A 95 1.72 -6.00 -10.70
C PRO A 95 0.48 -5.21 -10.28
N THR A 96 -0.55 -5.91 -9.83
CA THR A 96 -1.69 -5.28 -9.17
C THR A 96 -1.29 -4.99 -7.73
N ILE A 97 -1.15 -3.70 -7.40
CA ILE A 97 -0.85 -3.21 -6.05
C ILE A 97 -2.12 -2.54 -5.51
N LYS A 98 -2.52 -2.91 -4.30
CA LYS A 98 -3.74 -2.41 -3.65
C LYS A 98 -3.39 -1.31 -2.64
N SER A 99 -4.31 -0.40 -2.39
CA SER A 99 -4.23 0.66 -1.36
C SER A 99 -5.54 0.80 -0.58
N VAL A 100 -6.42 -0.19 -0.68
CA VAL A 100 -7.79 -0.10 -0.17
C VAL A 100 -7.81 -0.10 1.35
N ALA A 101 -6.99 -0.94 1.98
CA ALA A 101 -6.91 -1.00 3.44
C ALA A 101 -6.40 0.32 4.02
N TRP A 102 -5.36 0.90 3.41
CA TRP A 102 -4.83 2.20 3.82
C TRP A 102 -5.81 3.36 3.63
N GLU A 103 -6.43 3.45 2.46
CA GLU A 103 -7.39 4.52 2.17
C GLU A 103 -8.63 4.40 3.07
N SER A 104 -9.10 3.18 3.33
CA SER A 104 -10.22 2.94 4.23
C SER A 104 -9.88 3.28 5.68
N ALA A 105 -8.68 2.89 6.14
CA ALA A 105 -8.23 3.20 7.49
C ALA A 105 -8.09 4.70 7.73
N ARG A 106 -7.54 5.45 6.76
CA ARG A 106 -7.37 6.91 6.86
C ARG A 106 -8.70 7.67 6.96
N LEU A 107 -9.78 7.10 6.43
CA LEU A 107 -11.13 7.67 6.50
C LEU A 107 -11.93 7.20 7.73
N SER A 108 -11.37 6.29 8.53
CA SER A 108 -12.04 5.75 9.72
C SER A 108 -11.96 6.72 10.90
N ASP A 109 -13.02 6.72 11.71
CA ASP A 109 -13.15 7.45 12.97
C ASP A 109 -12.16 6.99 14.06
N VAL A 110 -11.62 5.78 13.95
CA VAL A 110 -10.64 5.23 14.92
C VAL A 110 -9.19 5.35 14.46
N PHE A 111 -8.91 6.05 13.36
CA PHE A 111 -7.53 6.22 12.85
C PHE A 111 -6.61 6.91 13.87
N SER A 112 -7.15 7.82 14.67
CA SER A 112 -6.40 8.53 15.73
C SER A 112 -5.87 7.62 16.83
N GLU A 113 -6.46 6.44 17.00
CA GLU A 113 -6.05 5.47 18.01
C GLU A 113 -4.86 4.60 17.56
N ILE A 114 -4.48 4.70 16.27
CA ILE A 114 -3.29 4.02 15.76
C ILE A 114 -2.04 4.74 16.30
N PRO A 115 -1.05 4.01 16.85
CA PRO A 115 0.17 4.64 17.34
C PRO A 115 0.85 5.51 16.26
N PRO A 116 1.24 6.76 16.56
CA PRO A 116 1.84 7.67 15.58
C PRO A 116 3.06 7.09 14.86
N LYS A 117 3.85 6.25 15.56
CA LYS A 117 4.97 5.52 14.98
C LYS A 117 4.53 4.59 13.83
N LYS A 118 3.45 3.82 14.01
CA LYS A 118 2.89 2.94 12.97
C LYS A 118 2.32 3.76 11.82
N VAL A 119 1.59 4.84 12.11
CA VAL A 119 1.06 5.75 11.08
C VAL A 119 2.17 6.30 10.20
N ASN A 120 3.29 6.74 10.79
CA ASN A 120 4.43 7.25 10.04
C ASN A 120 5.07 6.15 9.16
N GLN A 121 5.20 4.92 9.67
CA GLN A 121 5.70 3.80 8.89
C GLN A 121 4.80 3.48 7.68
N PHE A 122 3.47 3.42 7.89
CA PHE A 122 2.51 3.25 6.80
C PHE A 122 2.61 4.38 5.77
N PHE A 123 2.67 5.62 6.24
CA PHE A 123 2.77 6.78 5.35
C PHE A 123 3.98 6.68 4.42
N LEU A 124 5.16 6.29 4.92
CA LEU A 124 6.36 6.13 4.10
C LEU A 124 6.21 5.05 3.02
N VAL A 125 5.56 3.94 3.38
CA VAL A 125 5.27 2.84 2.46
C VAL A 125 4.32 3.29 1.35
N TYR A 126 3.16 3.86 1.72
CA TYR A 126 2.16 4.30 0.74
C TYR A 126 2.58 5.53 -0.06
N GLN A 127 3.50 6.36 0.47
CA GLN A 127 4.11 7.43 -0.30
C GLN A 127 4.95 6.88 -1.46
N GLU A 128 5.74 5.84 -1.24
CA GLU A 128 6.52 5.24 -2.33
C GLU A 128 5.62 4.48 -3.32
N GLN A 129 4.57 3.82 -2.83
CA GLN A 129 3.55 3.22 -3.69
C GLN A 129 2.89 4.26 -4.61
N LYS A 130 2.53 5.42 -4.08
CA LYS A 130 1.95 6.51 -4.86
C LYS A 130 2.90 6.99 -5.97
N ARG A 131 4.21 7.08 -5.70
CA ARG A 131 5.20 7.46 -6.73
C ARG A 131 5.27 6.44 -7.87
N VAL A 132 5.12 5.16 -7.58
CA VAL A 132 5.00 4.10 -8.60
C VAL A 132 3.72 4.30 -9.42
N GLU A 133 2.59 4.50 -8.76
CA GLU A 133 1.29 4.71 -9.42
C GLU A 133 1.30 5.94 -10.34
N GLU A 134 1.93 7.04 -9.92
CA GLU A 134 2.10 8.25 -10.74
C GLU A 134 2.88 7.98 -12.03
N LEU A 135 3.96 7.19 -11.97
CA LEU A 135 4.73 6.80 -13.15
C LEU A 135 3.94 5.88 -14.08
N LEU A 136 3.15 4.95 -13.53
CA LEU A 136 2.28 4.09 -14.33
C LEU A 136 1.20 4.90 -15.04
N LYS A 137 0.63 5.91 -14.37
CA LYS A 137 -0.33 6.82 -14.98
C LYS A 137 0.28 7.61 -16.14
N ILE A 138 1.51 8.12 -15.99
CA ILE A 138 2.24 8.79 -17.07
C ILE A 138 2.46 7.82 -18.25
N GLN A 139 2.84 6.57 -17.97
CA GLN A 139 3.00 5.54 -18.99
C GLN A 139 1.69 5.27 -19.75
N ASP A 140 0.56 5.20 -19.05
CA ASP A 140 -0.77 5.04 -19.65
C ASP A 140 -1.16 6.22 -20.52
N GLU A 141 -0.96 7.44 -20.05
CA GLU A 141 -1.27 8.64 -20.81
C GLU A 141 -0.51 8.65 -22.14
N ILE A 142 0.75 8.25 -22.15
CA ILE A 142 1.57 8.18 -23.37
C ILE A 142 1.10 7.05 -24.29
N SER A 143 0.80 5.89 -23.72
CA SER A 143 0.46 4.69 -24.50
C SER A 143 -0.94 4.80 -25.12
N VAL A 144 -1.90 5.35 -24.37
CA VAL A 144 -3.31 5.46 -24.77
C VAL A 144 -3.57 6.74 -25.56
N ARG A 145 -3.07 7.90 -25.11
CA ARG A 145 -3.41 9.18 -25.74
C ARG A 145 -2.57 9.50 -26.98
N LYS A 146 -1.52 8.70 -27.26
CA LYS A 146 -0.56 8.92 -28.36
C LYS A 146 -0.28 10.41 -28.54
N LEU A 147 0.57 10.98 -27.68
CA LEU A 147 0.95 12.39 -27.77
C LEU A 147 1.27 12.73 -29.25
N PRO A 148 0.43 13.53 -29.94
CA PRO A 148 0.47 13.66 -31.40
C PRO A 148 1.76 14.29 -31.92
N GLU A 149 2.55 14.88 -31.02
CA GLU A 149 3.81 15.55 -31.28
C GLU A 149 5.03 14.61 -31.24
N LEU A 150 4.90 13.38 -30.73
CA LEU A 150 6.02 12.45 -30.60
C LEU A 150 6.09 11.46 -31.76
N THR A 151 7.24 11.42 -32.43
CA THR A 151 7.56 10.32 -33.35
C THR A 151 7.62 8.99 -32.60
N GLN A 152 7.41 7.86 -33.30
CA GLN A 152 7.48 6.55 -32.65
C GLN A 152 8.83 6.26 -31.99
N LEU A 153 9.92 6.78 -32.56
CA LEU A 153 11.26 6.65 -31.98
C LEU A 153 11.38 7.44 -30.66
N GLN A 154 10.87 8.67 -30.61
CA GLN A 154 10.83 9.47 -29.38
C GLN A 154 9.96 8.81 -28.32
N MET A 155 8.80 8.28 -28.71
CA MET A 155 7.91 7.55 -27.81
C MET A 155 8.58 6.29 -27.25
N GLY A 156 9.30 5.52 -28.07
CA GLY A 156 10.09 4.37 -27.61
C GLY A 156 11.16 4.76 -26.59
N LYS A 157 11.93 5.82 -26.85
CA LYS A 157 12.94 6.34 -25.91
C LYS A 157 12.31 6.82 -24.59
N TYR A 158 11.15 7.45 -24.66
CA TYR A 158 10.44 7.93 -23.47
C TYR A 158 9.92 6.77 -22.61
N LEU A 159 9.29 5.76 -23.24
CA LEU A 159 8.83 4.54 -22.55
C LEU A 159 9.99 3.78 -21.92
N ARG A 160 11.15 3.70 -22.58
CA ARG A 160 12.38 3.14 -21.99
C ARG A 160 12.75 3.86 -20.69
N ASN A 161 12.81 5.19 -20.69
CA ASN A 161 13.15 5.99 -19.51
C ASN A 161 12.12 5.81 -18.38
N ILE A 162 10.83 5.77 -18.69
CA ILE A 162 9.80 5.48 -17.68
C ILE A 162 10.02 4.09 -17.08
N ASN A 163 10.26 3.06 -17.90
CA ASN A 163 10.48 1.70 -17.40
C ASN A 163 11.75 1.60 -16.54
N GLU A 164 12.81 2.34 -16.87
CA GLU A 164 14.02 2.45 -16.06
C GLU A 164 13.71 3.09 -14.69
N LYS A 165 12.94 4.18 -14.66
CA LYS A 165 12.49 4.80 -13.41
C LYS A 165 11.56 3.89 -12.61
N LEU A 166 10.59 3.24 -13.24
CA LEU A 166 9.70 2.27 -12.60
C LEU A 166 10.49 1.12 -12.01
N SER A 167 11.50 0.61 -12.73
CA SER A 167 12.39 -0.44 -12.24
C SER A 167 13.08 -0.04 -10.94
N GLN A 168 13.63 1.18 -10.88
CA GLN A 168 14.21 1.72 -9.65
C GLN A 168 13.16 1.85 -8.54
N ARG A 169 12.00 2.44 -8.85
CA ARG A 169 10.93 2.68 -7.87
C ARG A 169 10.32 1.40 -7.30
N TYR A 170 10.22 0.35 -8.10
CA TYR A 170 9.79 -0.95 -7.60
C TYR A 170 10.79 -1.56 -6.62
N LYS A 171 12.11 -1.38 -6.85
CA LYS A 171 13.13 -1.82 -5.89
C LYS A 171 13.02 -1.03 -4.59
N ASP A 172 12.84 0.28 -4.68
CA ASP A 172 12.65 1.14 -3.50
C ASP A 172 11.38 0.75 -2.73
N LEU A 173 10.27 0.48 -3.43
CA LEU A 173 9.02 0.03 -2.82
C LEU A 173 9.16 -1.33 -2.14
N ILE A 174 9.84 -2.30 -2.76
CA ILE A 174 10.17 -3.59 -2.13
C ILE A 174 10.99 -3.36 -0.86
N SER A 175 11.99 -2.47 -0.91
CA SER A 175 12.79 -2.12 0.28
C SER A 175 11.89 -1.57 1.38
N LYS A 176 10.97 -0.65 1.05
CA LYS A 176 10.06 -0.05 2.04
C LYS A 176 9.10 -1.06 2.65
N TYR A 177 8.55 -1.98 1.84
CA TYR A 177 7.75 -3.09 2.36
C TYR A 177 8.56 -4.02 3.25
N GLY A 178 9.80 -4.36 2.87
CA GLY A 178 10.70 -5.21 3.65
C GLY A 178 11.11 -4.58 4.98
N GLU A 179 11.51 -3.31 4.96
CA GLU A 179 11.82 -2.50 6.15
C GLU A 179 10.65 -2.46 7.14
N TYR A 180 9.43 -2.31 6.63
CA TYR A 180 8.23 -2.30 7.45
C TYR A 180 7.92 -3.65 8.10
N LEU A 181 8.05 -4.73 7.33
CA LEU A 181 7.79 -6.09 7.79
C LEU A 181 8.96 -6.71 8.58
N GLU A 182 10.00 -5.92 8.86
CA GLU A 182 11.23 -6.35 9.54
C GLU A 182 11.89 -7.57 8.87
N LEU A 183 11.77 -7.68 7.54
CA LEU A 183 12.35 -8.78 6.78
C LEU A 183 13.83 -8.53 6.55
N GLU A 184 14.68 -9.51 6.91
CA GLU A 184 16.09 -9.47 6.55
C GLU A 184 16.28 -9.64 5.03
N GLN A 185 17.43 -9.16 4.50
CA GLN A 185 17.72 -9.30 3.05
C GLN A 185 17.70 -10.76 2.57
N GLU A 186 17.95 -11.72 3.46
CA GLU A 186 17.92 -13.14 3.17
C GLU A 186 16.48 -13.68 3.05
N ASP A 187 15.54 -13.16 3.85
CA ASP A 187 14.12 -13.50 3.75
C ASP A 187 13.46 -12.94 2.49
N LEU A 188 13.86 -11.74 2.06
CA LEU A 188 13.47 -11.19 0.77
C LEU A 188 13.95 -12.09 -0.39
N LYS A 189 15.14 -12.67 -0.29
CA LYS A 189 15.65 -13.66 -1.26
C LYS A 189 14.93 -15.01 -1.15
N ASN A 190 14.50 -15.45 0.03
CA ASN A 190 13.79 -16.71 0.21
C ASN A 190 12.34 -16.67 -0.34
N ILE A 191 11.64 -15.54 -0.24
CA ILE A 191 10.35 -15.32 -0.92
C ILE A 191 10.49 -15.51 -2.44
N LYS A 192 11.62 -15.08 -3.01
CA LYS A 192 11.95 -15.25 -4.43
C LYS A 192 12.07 -16.73 -4.83
N ILE A 193 12.65 -17.57 -3.98
CA ILE A 193 12.86 -19.01 -4.25
C ILE A 193 11.54 -19.78 -4.15
N LYS A 194 10.72 -19.48 -3.14
CA LYS A 194 9.44 -20.17 -2.92
C LYS A 194 8.45 -19.93 -4.06
N ASN A 195 8.40 -18.71 -4.61
CA ASN A 195 7.56 -18.38 -5.76
C ASN A 195 8.03 -19.05 -7.07
N ARG A 196 9.35 -19.23 -7.28
CA ARG A 196 9.87 -20.00 -8.43
C ARG A 196 9.50 -21.49 -8.37
N LEU A 197 9.45 -22.08 -7.18
CA LEU A 197 9.07 -23.49 -7.00
C LEU A 197 7.57 -23.74 -7.21
N ILE A 198 6.72 -22.76 -6.90
CA ILE A 198 5.27 -22.84 -7.15
C ILE A 198 4.98 -22.73 -8.65
N PHE A 199 5.58 -21.74 -9.33
CA PHE A 199 5.40 -21.54 -10.79
C PHE A 199 5.91 -22.73 -11.63
N SER A 200 7.01 -23.38 -11.21
CA SER A 200 7.53 -24.55 -11.92
C SER A 200 6.71 -25.83 -11.70
N ARG A 201 5.92 -25.91 -10.62
CA ARG A 201 4.97 -27.00 -10.38
C ARG A 201 3.67 -26.82 -11.17
N GLU A 202 3.17 -25.59 -11.33
CA GLU A 202 1.97 -25.32 -12.13
C GLU A 202 2.17 -25.56 -13.64
N ILE A 203 3.40 -25.36 -14.14
CA ILE A 203 3.73 -25.66 -15.55
C ILE A 203 3.87 -27.18 -15.79
N LYS A 204 4.33 -27.94 -14.79
CA LYS A 204 4.50 -29.41 -14.90
C LYS A 204 3.24 -30.22 -14.58
N GLY A 205 2.17 -29.59 -14.08
CA GLY A 205 0.90 -30.25 -13.78
C GLY A 205 -0.15 -30.15 -14.89
N LYS A 206 0.23 -29.70 -16.09
CA LYS A 206 -0.66 -29.51 -17.25
C LYS A 206 -0.31 -30.39 -18.47
N ASP A 207 0.59 -31.35 -18.30
CA ASP A 207 0.85 -32.42 -19.27
C ASP A 207 0.28 -33.76 -18.77
#